data_AF-A0A453SXP5-F1
#
_entry.id   AF-A0A453SXP5-F1
#
_cell.length_a   1.000
_cell.length_b   1.000
_cell.length_c   1.000
_cell.angle_alpha   90.00
_cell.angle_beta   90.00
_cell.angle_gamma   90.00
#
_symmetry.space_group_name_H-M   'P 1'
#
loop_
_entity.id
_entity.type
_entity.pdbx_description
1 polymer ?
#
loop_
_entity_poly.entity_id
_entity_poly.type
_entity_poly.pdbx_seq_one_letter_code
_entity_poly.pdbx_strand_id
1 'polypeptide(L)'
;MRKSSPMTLSKDVQEPALRAVLMMLLSPNGYIQYEASFKLSEGLPYLGDGYLNVLLSSLESNTTRSVATSFDSFKIMTNLMNLACLVLSRPYHNLLNKRNPIDVLSIIIKECLHNNIHITRSKVTSHLHFCFEGSSCCCYLGEEWEGENIVLYYGLVGLFNLLRSTTLVCVQCKRKLDVGILCHDCRDQYTEDFLIVLQRALSQSLSSGPKLYIAHILSLFGLCGSPSKLGGKMSSALDNNDLADLELLLSDGESINAHTAIISARCPKLLPSVKCLLGSDEKVKDEWGKSVYRVQMSDRVDSHALKKILEYTYTGFVMVGDDIVKPVRTLAKYCHLKPLAEMLQKEQPRWNSDYTRYDLTVALGPVEHSFS
;
A
#
# COMPACT_ATOMS: atom_id res chain seq x y z
N MET A 1 7.81 -42.06 -21.90
CA MET A 1 7.80 -40.93 -20.95
C MET A 1 9.24 -40.45 -20.75
N ARG A 2 9.62 -39.30 -21.32
CA ARG A 2 10.94 -38.69 -21.05
C ARG A 2 10.87 -38.07 -19.65
N LYS A 3 11.66 -38.58 -18.70
CA LYS A 3 11.98 -37.86 -17.47
C LYS A 3 12.77 -36.62 -17.90
N SER A 4 12.15 -35.45 -17.86
CA SER A 4 12.89 -34.19 -17.93
C SER A 4 13.81 -34.15 -16.71
N SER A 5 15.12 -34.14 -16.95
CA SER A 5 16.09 -33.76 -15.93
C SER A 5 15.71 -32.37 -15.39
N PRO A 6 15.71 -32.14 -14.07
CA PRO A 6 15.49 -30.80 -13.54
C PRO A 6 16.61 -29.91 -14.09
N MET A 7 16.24 -28.94 -14.93
CA MET A 7 17.16 -27.98 -15.49
C MET A 7 17.63 -27.10 -14.33
N THR A 8 18.80 -27.40 -13.76
CA THR A 8 19.44 -26.56 -12.76
C THR A 8 19.97 -25.33 -13.49
N LEU A 9 19.19 -24.24 -13.47
CA LEU A 9 19.62 -22.94 -13.96
C LEU A 9 20.82 -22.48 -13.13
N SER A 10 21.82 -21.88 -13.78
CA SER A 10 22.90 -21.19 -13.06
C SER A 10 22.31 -20.01 -12.28
N LYS A 11 23.00 -19.60 -11.21
CA LYS A 11 22.61 -18.43 -10.39
C LYS A 11 22.37 -17.19 -11.26
N ASP A 12 23.17 -17.07 -12.31
CA ASP A 12 23.22 -15.97 -13.28
C ASP A 12 21.97 -15.86 -14.16
N VAL A 13 21.24 -16.95 -14.36
CA VAL A 13 20.00 -16.97 -15.17
C VAL A 13 18.76 -16.98 -14.28
N GLN A 14 18.89 -17.47 -13.05
CA GLN A 14 17.75 -17.70 -12.16
C GLN A 14 17.11 -16.40 -11.66
N GLU A 15 17.90 -15.42 -11.19
CA GLU A 15 17.35 -14.14 -10.71
C GLU A 15 16.65 -13.36 -11.83
N PRO A 16 17.26 -13.14 -13.01
CA PRO A 16 16.62 -12.36 -14.07
C PRO A 16 15.34 -13.03 -14.58
N ALA A 17 15.34 -14.36 -14.67
CA ALA A 17 14.16 -15.12 -15.08
C ALA A 17 13.02 -14.99 -14.06
N LEU A 18 13.31 -15.15 -12.77
CA LEU A 18 12.31 -14.99 -11.71
C LEU A 18 11.78 -13.55 -11.65
N ARG A 19 12.66 -12.56 -11.80
CA ARG A 19 12.28 -11.15 -11.82
C ARG A 19 11.36 -10.84 -13.00
N ALA A 20 11.69 -11.31 -14.20
CA ALA A 20 10.84 -11.15 -15.37
C ALA A 20 9.44 -11.76 -15.15
N VAL A 21 9.36 -12.96 -14.56
CA VAL A 21 8.09 -13.59 -14.19
C VAL A 21 7.30 -12.72 -13.20
N LEU A 22 7.94 -12.22 -12.14
CA LEU A 22 7.28 -11.33 -11.16
C LEU A 22 6.79 -10.03 -11.80
N MET A 23 7.57 -9.43 -12.69
CA MET A 23 7.16 -8.22 -13.42
C MET A 23 5.95 -8.48 -14.32
N MET A 24 5.87 -9.64 -14.97
CA MET A 24 4.69 -10.01 -15.74
C MET A 24 3.46 -10.22 -14.85
N LEU A 25 3.61 -10.89 -13.70
CA LEU A 25 2.52 -11.09 -12.72
C LEU A 25 2.01 -9.78 -12.09
N LEU A 26 2.91 -8.80 -11.93
CA LEU A 26 2.62 -7.47 -11.37
C LEU A 26 2.34 -6.42 -12.45
N SER A 27 2.23 -6.83 -13.72
CA SER A 27 2.08 -5.92 -14.84
C SER A 27 0.84 -5.04 -14.70
N PRO A 28 0.93 -3.74 -15.04
CA PRO A 28 -0.24 -2.89 -15.16
C PRO A 28 -1.12 -3.27 -16.37
N ASN A 29 -0.57 -4.03 -17.33
CA ASN A 29 -1.33 -4.54 -18.45
C ASN A 29 -2.07 -5.84 -18.04
N GLY A 30 -3.41 -5.78 -18.05
CA GLY A 30 -4.25 -6.90 -17.64
C GLY A 30 -4.07 -8.17 -18.46
N TYR A 31 -3.74 -8.06 -19.76
CA TYR A 31 -3.49 -9.22 -20.62
C TYR A 31 -2.18 -9.92 -20.25
N ILE A 32 -1.08 -9.17 -20.08
CA ILE A 32 0.21 -9.74 -19.67
C ILE A 32 0.09 -10.42 -18.31
N GLN A 33 -0.55 -9.74 -17.34
CA GLN A 33 -0.79 -10.34 -16.03
C GLN A 33 -1.59 -11.63 -16.16
N TYR A 34 -2.71 -11.59 -16.88
CA TYR A 34 -3.58 -12.75 -17.02
C TYR A 34 -2.85 -13.94 -17.64
N GLU A 35 -2.13 -13.74 -18.74
CA GLU A 35 -1.40 -14.81 -19.42
C GLU A 35 -0.28 -15.37 -18.54
N ALA A 36 0.47 -14.52 -17.84
CA ALA A 36 1.52 -14.95 -16.93
C ALA A 36 0.97 -15.75 -15.74
N SER A 37 -0.12 -15.27 -15.13
CA SER A 37 -0.81 -15.99 -14.06
C SER A 37 -1.35 -17.32 -14.55
N PHE A 38 -1.97 -17.35 -15.73
CA PHE A 38 -2.51 -18.56 -16.35
C PHE A 38 -1.40 -19.60 -16.58
N LYS A 39 -0.32 -19.22 -17.27
CA LYS A 39 0.82 -20.12 -17.57
C LYS A 39 1.48 -20.66 -16.32
N LEU A 40 1.68 -19.81 -15.31
CA LEU A 40 2.25 -20.23 -14.04
C LEU A 40 1.30 -21.23 -13.35
N SER A 41 -0.01 -20.97 -13.36
CA SER A 41 -1.04 -21.83 -12.78
C SER A 41 -1.14 -23.22 -13.42
N GLU A 42 -0.76 -23.37 -14.69
CA GLU A 42 -0.65 -24.65 -15.41
C GLU A 42 0.53 -25.50 -14.88
N GLY A 43 1.66 -24.86 -14.52
CA GLY A 43 2.86 -25.56 -14.02
C GLY A 43 2.82 -25.88 -12.51
N LEU A 44 2.02 -25.15 -11.76
CA LEU A 44 1.87 -25.26 -10.30
C LEU A 44 1.30 -26.59 -9.75
N PRO A 45 0.38 -27.33 -10.40
CA PRO A 45 -0.10 -28.62 -9.89
C PRO A 45 1.04 -29.65 -9.73
N TYR A 46 2.13 -29.47 -10.48
CA TYR A 46 3.30 -30.34 -10.43
C TYR A 46 4.26 -29.97 -9.28
N LEU A 47 4.10 -28.78 -8.70
CA LEU A 47 4.81 -28.32 -7.50
C LEU A 47 3.92 -28.63 -6.29
N GLY A 48 4.06 -29.83 -5.72
CA GLY A 48 3.27 -30.24 -4.56
C GLY A 48 3.52 -29.36 -3.32
N ASP A 49 2.64 -29.46 -2.32
CA ASP A 49 2.71 -28.70 -1.05
C ASP A 49 4.06 -28.84 -0.31
N GLY A 50 4.79 -29.92 -0.58
CA GLY A 50 6.16 -30.13 -0.08
C GLY A 50 7.15 -29.06 -0.52
N TYR A 51 7.00 -28.48 -1.72
CA TYR A 51 7.90 -27.43 -2.21
C TYR A 51 7.80 -26.14 -1.39
N LEU A 52 6.57 -25.74 -1.05
CA LEU A 52 6.32 -24.57 -0.21
C LEU A 52 6.84 -24.76 1.21
N ASN A 53 6.66 -25.95 1.80
CA ASN A 53 7.23 -26.25 3.11
C ASN A 53 8.76 -26.17 3.09
N VAL A 54 9.41 -26.66 2.03
CA VAL A 54 10.87 -26.54 1.87
C VAL A 54 11.31 -25.08 1.76
N LEU A 55 10.59 -24.25 0.99
CA LEU A 55 10.88 -22.83 0.88
C LEU A 55 10.76 -22.12 2.24
N LEU A 56 9.68 -22.36 2.96
CA LEU A 56 9.40 -21.74 4.26
C LEU A 56 10.38 -22.20 5.33
N SER A 57 10.64 -23.51 5.47
CA SER A 57 11.66 -24.02 6.39
C SER A 57 13.05 -23.51 6.04
N SER A 58 13.34 -23.28 4.76
CA SER A 58 14.60 -22.65 4.36
C SER A 58 14.65 -21.16 4.71
N LEU A 59 13.54 -20.44 4.75
CA LEU A 59 13.51 -19.04 5.21
C LEU A 59 13.60 -18.97 6.74
N GLU A 60 12.87 -19.83 7.44
CA GLU A 60 12.86 -19.94 8.92
C GLU A 60 14.24 -20.30 9.50
N SER A 61 14.93 -21.25 8.88
CA SER A 61 16.31 -21.62 9.27
C SER A 61 17.32 -20.49 9.05
N ASN A 62 17.04 -19.55 8.15
CA ASN A 62 17.87 -18.36 7.99
C ASN A 62 17.53 -17.30 9.06
N THR A 63 16.26 -17.15 9.48
CA THR A 63 15.90 -16.20 10.55
C THR A 63 16.42 -16.58 11.93
N THR A 64 16.71 -17.87 12.16
CA THR A 64 17.16 -18.41 13.46
C THR A 64 18.68 -18.51 13.60
N ARG A 65 19.44 -18.41 12.50
CA ARG A 65 20.91 -18.34 12.56
C ARG A 65 21.33 -16.97 13.03
N SER A 66 22.15 -16.92 14.07
CA SER A 66 22.70 -15.66 14.56
C SER A 66 23.45 -14.93 13.44
N VAL A 67 23.39 -13.60 13.49
CA VAL A 67 24.01 -12.62 12.57
C VAL A 67 25.51 -12.88 12.29
N ALA A 68 26.15 -13.77 13.06
CA ALA A 68 27.56 -14.14 12.97
C ALA A 68 27.91 -15.14 11.85
N THR A 69 26.93 -15.79 11.20
CA THR A 69 27.20 -16.71 10.07
C THR A 69 26.74 -16.11 8.75
N SER A 70 27.57 -16.15 7.71
CA SER A 70 27.25 -15.56 6.40
C SER A 70 25.94 -16.14 5.85
N PHE A 71 24.90 -15.31 5.77
CA PHE A 71 23.67 -15.68 5.09
C PHE A 71 23.94 -15.99 3.62
N ASP A 72 23.36 -17.06 3.09
CA ASP A 72 23.33 -17.27 1.64
C ASP A 72 22.30 -16.30 1.05
N SER A 73 22.76 -15.08 0.75
CA SER A 73 21.93 -13.99 0.23
C SER A 73 21.20 -14.39 -1.05
N PHE A 74 21.85 -15.18 -1.91
CA PHE A 74 21.24 -15.71 -3.14
C PHE A 74 20.08 -16.65 -2.81
N LYS A 75 20.26 -17.55 -1.83
CA LYS A 75 19.21 -18.48 -1.41
C LYS A 75 18.01 -17.78 -0.77
N ILE A 76 18.25 -16.79 0.10
CA ILE A 76 17.16 -16.00 0.72
C ILE A 76 16.35 -15.28 -0.36
N MET A 77 17.03 -14.55 -1.25
CA MET A 77 16.39 -13.82 -2.34
C MET A 77 15.58 -14.77 -3.25
N THR A 78 16.21 -15.84 -3.72
CA THR A 78 15.57 -16.82 -4.62
C THR A 78 14.35 -17.46 -3.97
N ASN A 79 14.43 -17.81 -2.68
CA ASN A 79 13.29 -18.37 -1.95
C ASN A 79 12.14 -17.37 -1.82
N LEU A 80 12.43 -16.10 -1.55
CA LEU A 80 11.42 -15.04 -1.47
C LEU A 80 10.77 -14.75 -2.83
N MET A 81 11.55 -14.70 -3.91
CA MET A 81 11.02 -14.53 -5.26
C MET A 81 10.13 -15.69 -5.68
N ASN A 82 10.55 -16.92 -5.40
CA ASN A 82 9.72 -18.11 -5.63
C ASN A 82 8.44 -18.03 -4.80
N LEU A 83 8.53 -17.70 -3.51
CA LEU A 83 7.37 -17.53 -2.65
C LEU A 83 6.41 -16.47 -3.22
N ALA A 84 6.92 -15.31 -3.64
CA ALA A 84 6.15 -14.23 -4.26
C ALA A 84 5.42 -14.71 -5.53
N CYS A 85 6.09 -15.45 -6.42
CA CYS A 85 5.48 -16.04 -7.62
C CYS A 85 4.31 -16.96 -7.25
N LEU A 86 4.53 -17.83 -6.27
CA LEU A 86 3.53 -18.79 -5.82
C LEU A 86 2.30 -18.06 -5.25
N VAL A 87 2.48 -17.13 -4.30
CA VAL A 87 1.35 -16.44 -3.66
C VAL A 87 0.61 -15.47 -4.59
N LEU A 88 1.24 -14.99 -5.66
CA LEU A 88 0.58 -14.17 -6.70
C LEU A 88 -0.28 -15.00 -7.67
N SER A 89 0.05 -16.28 -7.86
CA SER A 89 -0.53 -17.13 -8.90
C SER A 89 -1.76 -17.94 -8.47
N ARG A 90 -1.96 -18.18 -7.16
CA ARG A 90 -3.09 -18.94 -6.63
C ARG A 90 -3.61 -18.35 -5.32
N PRO A 91 -4.94 -18.35 -5.10
CA PRO A 91 -5.48 -18.23 -3.76
C PRO A 91 -5.21 -19.55 -3.02
N TYR A 92 -4.07 -19.64 -2.32
CA TYR A 92 -3.70 -20.84 -1.56
C TYR A 92 -4.57 -21.00 -0.31
N HIS A 93 -5.82 -21.42 -0.44
CA HIS A 93 -6.74 -21.56 0.70
C HIS A 93 -6.24 -22.49 1.83
N ASN A 94 -5.37 -23.47 1.51
CA ASN A 94 -4.92 -24.48 2.48
C ASN A 94 -3.58 -24.18 3.17
N LEU A 95 -2.73 -23.28 2.64
CA LEU A 95 -1.48 -22.87 3.31
C LEU A 95 -1.72 -21.92 4.49
N LEU A 96 -2.89 -21.29 4.50
CA LEU A 96 -3.26 -20.15 5.33
C LEU A 96 -3.70 -20.51 6.75
N ASN A 97 -3.71 -21.80 7.10
CA ASN A 97 -4.02 -22.28 8.44
C ASN A 97 -2.81 -22.37 9.38
N LYS A 98 -1.61 -21.93 8.94
CA LYS A 98 -0.42 -21.86 9.80
C LYS A 98 0.05 -20.41 9.93
N ARG A 99 0.21 -19.93 11.17
CA ARG A 99 0.75 -18.60 11.51
C ARG A 99 2.22 -18.44 11.08
N ASN A 100 2.95 -19.55 10.97
CA ASN A 100 4.38 -19.63 10.72
C ASN A 100 4.90 -18.79 9.52
N PRO A 101 4.29 -18.81 8.31
CA PRO A 101 4.79 -18.03 7.16
C PRO A 101 4.72 -16.52 7.37
N ILE A 102 3.67 -16.04 8.04
CA ILE A 102 3.49 -14.62 8.37
C ILE A 102 4.55 -14.19 9.39
N ASP A 103 4.79 -15.03 10.41
CA ASP A 103 5.77 -14.75 11.45
C ASP A 103 7.19 -14.67 10.86
N VAL A 104 7.58 -15.64 10.03
CA VAL A 104 8.89 -15.68 9.35
C VAL A 104 9.11 -14.44 8.48
N LEU A 105 8.14 -14.07 7.64
CA LEU A 105 8.25 -12.87 6.79
C LEU A 105 8.28 -11.59 7.60
N SER A 106 7.48 -11.51 8.67
CA SER A 106 7.47 -10.34 9.57
C SER A 106 8.83 -10.14 10.24
N ILE A 107 9.50 -11.22 10.66
CA ILE A 107 10.87 -11.18 11.18
C ILE A 107 11.84 -10.67 10.10
N ILE A 108 11.83 -11.25 8.91
CA ILE A 108 12.73 -10.84 7.82
C ILE A 108 12.54 -9.35 7.48
N ILE A 109 11.29 -8.89 7.38
CA ILE A 109 10.98 -7.48 7.09
C ILE A 109 11.46 -6.57 8.22
N LYS A 110 11.24 -6.93 9.49
CA LYS A 110 11.78 -6.18 10.63
C LYS A 110 13.29 -6.06 10.54
N GLU A 111 14.00 -7.16 10.30
CA GLU A 111 15.47 -7.15 10.18
C GLU A 111 15.95 -6.30 8.99
N CYS A 112 15.21 -6.30 7.88
CA CYS A 112 15.50 -5.43 6.74
C CYS A 112 15.30 -3.94 7.07
N LEU A 113 14.23 -3.59 7.77
CA LEU A 113 13.90 -2.22 8.16
C LEU A 113 14.84 -1.66 9.24
N HIS A 114 15.43 -2.53 10.05
CA HIS A 114 16.51 -2.16 10.99
C HIS A 114 17.91 -2.19 10.34
N ASN A 115 18.00 -2.44 9.03
CA ASN A 115 19.26 -2.57 8.27
C ASN A 115 20.17 -3.74 8.70
N ASN A 116 19.66 -4.73 9.45
CA ASN A 116 20.40 -5.94 9.80
C ASN A 116 20.50 -6.91 8.61
N ILE A 117 19.51 -6.90 7.71
CA ILE A 117 19.53 -7.63 6.44
C ILE A 117 19.47 -6.62 5.29
N HIS A 118 20.59 -6.45 4.57
CA HIS A 118 20.66 -5.57 3.42
C HIS A 118 21.33 -6.26 2.23
N ILE A 119 20.50 -6.81 1.36
CA ILE A 119 20.92 -7.55 0.17
C ILE A 119 20.54 -6.71 -1.05
N THR A 120 21.55 -6.27 -1.79
CA THR A 120 21.40 -5.51 -3.02
C THR A 120 21.43 -6.43 -4.22
N ARG A 121 20.83 -6.01 -5.34
CA ARG A 121 20.91 -6.80 -6.59
C ARG A 121 22.35 -6.94 -7.07
N SER A 122 23.18 -5.90 -6.91
CA SER A 122 24.59 -5.89 -7.27
C SER A 122 25.43 -6.92 -6.50
N LYS A 123 25.10 -7.17 -5.22
CA LYS A 123 25.75 -8.24 -4.43
C LYS A 123 25.43 -9.65 -4.93
N VAL A 124 24.32 -9.81 -5.67
CA VAL A 124 23.80 -11.11 -6.09
C VAL A 124 24.05 -11.39 -7.58
N THR A 125 24.06 -10.36 -8.41
CA THR A 125 24.22 -10.43 -9.88
C THR A 125 25.27 -9.43 -10.37
N SER A 126 26.44 -9.43 -9.74
CA SER A 126 27.52 -8.45 -10.00
C SER A 126 27.97 -8.35 -11.47
N HIS A 127 27.75 -9.39 -12.28
CA HIS A 127 28.16 -9.47 -13.68
C HIS A 127 27.07 -9.00 -14.69
N LEU A 128 25.81 -8.84 -14.27
CA LEU A 128 24.73 -8.31 -15.14
C LEU A 128 24.64 -6.78 -15.13
N HIS A 129 25.33 -6.14 -14.20
CA HIS A 129 25.43 -4.68 -14.10
C HIS A 129 25.98 -4.05 -15.38
N PHE A 130 26.86 -4.76 -16.09
CA PHE A 130 27.50 -4.30 -17.32
C PHE A 130 26.51 -4.03 -18.48
N CYS A 131 25.29 -4.57 -18.45
CA CYS A 131 24.32 -4.43 -19.54
C CYS A 131 23.22 -3.37 -19.30
N PHE A 132 23.01 -2.90 -18.05
CA PHE A 132 21.92 -1.97 -17.71
C PHE A 132 22.38 -0.68 -17.04
N GLU A 133 23.67 -0.55 -16.72
CA GLU A 133 24.27 0.67 -16.15
C GLU A 133 24.64 1.71 -17.22
N GLY A 134 24.14 1.54 -18.45
CA GLY A 134 24.16 2.58 -19.45
C GLY A 134 23.18 3.67 -19.07
N SER A 135 23.68 4.82 -18.61
CA SER A 135 22.96 6.07 -18.69
C SER A 135 22.52 6.29 -20.13
N SER A 136 21.30 5.87 -20.47
CA SER A 136 20.71 6.33 -21.72
C SER A 136 20.61 7.85 -21.60
N CYS A 137 21.16 8.57 -22.58
CA CYS A 137 21.38 10.02 -22.61
C CYS A 137 20.13 10.89 -22.32
N CYS A 138 18.95 10.29 -22.16
CA CYS A 138 17.68 10.98 -21.96
C CYS A 138 16.86 10.45 -20.75
N CYS A 139 17.36 9.48 -19.98
CA CYS A 139 16.67 8.97 -18.80
C CYS A 139 17.66 8.81 -17.66
N TYR A 140 17.63 9.74 -16.69
CA TYR A 140 18.15 9.44 -15.36
C TYR A 140 17.34 8.24 -14.87
N LEU A 141 17.95 7.06 -14.80
CA LEU A 141 17.36 5.91 -14.11
C LEU A 141 17.24 6.35 -12.64
N GLY A 142 16.08 6.92 -12.30
CA GLY A 142 15.71 7.20 -10.92
C GLY A 142 15.81 5.94 -10.08
N GLU A 143 15.80 6.11 -8.75
CA GLU A 143 15.76 5.00 -7.79
C GLU A 143 14.86 3.87 -8.30
N GLU A 144 15.42 2.66 -8.39
CA GLU A 144 14.66 1.51 -8.85
C GLU A 144 13.39 1.37 -8.00
N TRP A 145 12.26 1.09 -8.66
CA TRP A 145 10.97 1.04 -7.97
C TRP A 145 10.95 0.01 -6.83
N GLU A 146 11.63 -1.14 -6.99
CA GLU A 146 11.81 -2.16 -5.94
C GLU A 146 12.67 -1.67 -4.77
N GLY A 147 13.53 -0.68 -4.99
CA GLY A 147 14.54 -0.22 -4.05
C GLY A 147 15.80 -1.07 -4.05
N GLU A 148 16.79 -0.57 -3.31
CA GLU A 148 18.10 -1.20 -3.18
C GLU A 148 18.04 -2.55 -2.45
N ASN A 149 17.22 -2.66 -1.40
CA ASN A 149 17.07 -3.89 -0.62
C ASN A 149 15.98 -4.81 -1.21
N ILE A 150 16.38 -5.70 -2.12
CA ILE A 150 15.47 -6.61 -2.84
C ILE A 150 14.75 -7.60 -1.91
N VAL A 151 15.37 -7.95 -0.78
CA VAL A 151 14.78 -8.87 0.21
C VAL A 151 13.61 -8.21 0.93
N LEU A 152 13.73 -6.91 1.25
CA LEU A 152 12.62 -6.14 1.80
C LEU A 152 11.45 -6.14 0.81
N TYR A 153 11.73 -5.83 -0.46
CA TYR A 153 10.70 -5.76 -1.50
C TYR A 153 9.95 -7.09 -1.68
N TYR A 154 10.64 -8.20 -1.96
CA TYR A 154 9.99 -9.49 -2.16
C TYR A 154 9.35 -10.04 -0.87
N GLY A 155 9.92 -9.72 0.30
CA GLY A 155 9.31 -10.02 1.59
C GLY A 155 7.95 -9.33 1.76
N LEU A 156 7.87 -8.04 1.43
CA LEU A 156 6.61 -7.27 1.47
C LEU A 156 5.59 -7.79 0.44
N VAL A 157 6.02 -8.13 -0.78
CA VAL A 157 5.15 -8.72 -1.81
C VAL A 157 4.55 -10.03 -1.33
N GLY A 158 5.39 -10.91 -0.77
CA GLY A 158 4.98 -12.19 -0.21
C GLY A 158 3.99 -12.02 0.95
N LEU A 159 4.32 -11.15 1.90
CA LEU A 159 3.51 -10.91 3.10
C LEU A 159 2.14 -10.34 2.75
N PHE A 160 2.07 -9.32 1.88
CA PHE A 160 0.80 -8.73 1.45
C PHE A 160 -0.13 -9.79 0.85
N ASN A 161 0.39 -10.64 -0.05
CA ASN A 161 -0.43 -11.64 -0.72
C ASN A 161 -0.88 -12.77 0.21
N LEU A 162 -0.07 -13.13 1.21
CA LEU A 162 -0.46 -14.07 2.25
C LEU A 162 -1.58 -13.48 3.11
N LEU A 163 -1.38 -12.28 3.66
CA LEU A 163 -2.37 -11.60 4.50
C LEU A 163 -3.68 -11.32 3.75
N ARG A 164 -3.60 -10.95 2.47
CA ARG A 164 -4.76 -10.73 1.60
C ARG A 164 -5.58 -12.00 1.40
N SER A 165 -4.92 -13.16 1.32
CA SER A 165 -5.56 -14.44 1.06
C SER A 165 -6.06 -15.11 2.35
N THR A 166 -5.45 -14.83 3.50
CA THR A 166 -5.90 -15.35 4.80
C THR A 166 -7.26 -14.78 5.16
N THR A 167 -8.16 -15.64 5.66
CA THR A 167 -9.32 -15.15 6.41
C THR A 167 -8.81 -14.67 7.76
N LEU A 168 -8.50 -13.39 7.88
CA LEU A 168 -8.08 -12.83 9.17
C LEU A 168 -9.27 -12.96 10.13
N VAL A 169 -9.06 -13.68 11.22
CA VAL A 169 -10.00 -13.75 12.34
C VAL A 169 -9.42 -12.83 13.40
N CYS A 170 -10.18 -11.85 13.91
CA CYS A 170 -9.68 -11.14 15.10
C CYS A 170 -9.53 -12.18 16.21
N VAL A 171 -8.32 -12.31 16.76
CA VAL A 171 -7.99 -13.27 17.83
C VAL A 171 -8.91 -13.12 19.04
N GLN A 172 -9.32 -11.88 19.34
CA GLN A 172 -10.12 -11.57 20.53
C GLN A 172 -11.62 -11.77 20.31
N CYS A 173 -12.22 -11.16 19.29
CA CYS A 173 -13.67 -11.25 19.07
C CYS A 173 -14.09 -12.48 18.26
N LYS A 174 -13.13 -13.27 17.76
CA LYS A 174 -13.33 -14.48 16.91
C LYS A 174 -14.19 -14.24 15.66
N ARG A 175 -14.45 -12.98 15.29
CA ARG A 175 -15.18 -12.63 14.07
C ARG A 175 -14.27 -12.84 12.87
N LYS A 176 -14.82 -13.45 11.82
CA LYS A 176 -14.20 -13.47 10.50
C LYS A 176 -14.21 -12.04 9.98
N LEU A 177 -13.04 -11.50 9.71
CA LEU A 177 -12.89 -10.19 9.10
C LEU A 177 -13.09 -10.40 7.60
N ASP A 178 -14.34 -10.35 7.15
CA ASP A 178 -14.73 -10.53 5.73
C ASP A 178 -14.04 -9.51 4.80
N VAL A 179 -13.42 -8.47 5.37
CA VAL A 179 -12.69 -7.44 4.63
C VAL A 179 -11.28 -7.21 5.19
N GLY A 180 -10.73 -8.14 5.96
CA GLY A 180 -9.34 -8.11 6.47
C GLY A 180 -9.07 -7.03 7.54
N ILE A 181 -9.83 -5.94 7.51
CA ILE A 181 -9.75 -4.81 8.43
C ILE A 181 -10.15 -5.27 9.83
N LEU A 182 -9.26 -5.10 10.81
CA LEU A 182 -9.50 -5.43 12.21
C LEU A 182 -10.76 -4.71 12.72
N CYS A 183 -11.56 -5.40 13.54
CA CYS A 183 -12.70 -4.77 14.17
C CYS A 183 -12.24 -3.68 15.15
N HIS A 184 -13.04 -2.62 15.26
CA HIS A 184 -12.77 -1.44 16.08
C HIS A 184 -12.29 -1.77 17.51
N ASP A 185 -12.94 -2.74 18.17
CA ASP A 185 -12.65 -3.11 19.57
C ASP A 185 -11.33 -3.89 19.77
N CYS A 186 -10.79 -4.50 18.72
CA CYS A 186 -9.52 -5.23 18.76
C CYS A 186 -8.33 -4.33 18.37
N ARG A 187 -8.58 -3.12 17.84
CA ARG A 187 -7.60 -2.27 17.16
C ARG A 187 -6.50 -1.78 18.08
N ASP A 188 -6.85 -1.29 19.27
CA ASP A 188 -5.90 -0.68 20.22
C ASP A 188 -4.92 -1.69 20.84
N GLN A 189 -5.19 -2.98 20.68
CA GLN A 189 -4.33 -4.08 21.12
C GLN A 189 -3.53 -4.71 19.98
N TYR A 190 -3.88 -4.40 18.72
CA TYR A 190 -3.21 -4.88 17.51
C TYR A 190 -2.17 -3.93 16.94
N THR A 191 -1.80 -2.86 17.67
CA THR A 191 -0.47 -2.26 17.54
C THR A 191 0.60 -3.25 18.02
N GLU A 192 0.64 -4.43 17.39
CA GLU A 192 1.79 -5.31 17.48
C GLU A 192 3.02 -4.51 17.03
N ASP A 193 4.16 -4.75 17.68
CA ASP A 193 5.44 -4.07 17.38
C ASP A 193 5.73 -3.99 15.88
N PHE A 194 5.22 -4.96 15.10
CA PHE A 194 5.35 -4.98 13.65
C PHE A 194 4.61 -3.85 12.92
N LEU A 195 3.35 -3.55 13.25
CA LEU A 195 2.61 -2.48 12.57
C LEU A 195 3.22 -1.11 12.85
N ILE A 196 3.73 -0.91 14.07
CA ILE A 196 4.46 0.31 14.45
C ILE A 196 5.74 0.44 13.60
N VAL A 197 6.49 -0.64 13.43
CA VAL A 197 7.69 -0.67 12.56
C VAL A 197 7.34 -0.31 11.12
N LEU A 198 6.25 -0.87 10.57
CA LEU A 198 5.76 -0.56 9.23
C LEU A 198 5.34 0.92 9.07
N GLN A 199 4.60 1.48 10.03
CA GLN A 199 4.20 2.89 10.01
C GLN A 199 5.42 3.83 10.04
N ARG A 200 6.42 3.53 10.88
CA ARG A 200 7.67 4.29 10.94
C ARG A 200 8.43 4.22 9.62
N ALA A 201 8.44 3.05 8.97
CA ALA A 201 9.10 2.86 7.68
C ALA A 201 8.51 3.73 6.55
N LEU A 202 7.22 4.08 6.59
CA LEU A 202 6.63 5.00 5.61
C LEU A 202 7.26 6.41 5.65
N SER A 203 7.76 6.82 6.82
CA SER A 203 8.44 8.11 6.99
C SER A 203 9.94 8.06 6.62
N GLN A 204 10.50 6.87 6.36
CA GLN A 204 11.91 6.71 5.98
C GLN A 204 12.15 6.97 4.49
N SER A 205 13.42 7.11 4.10
CA SER A 205 13.86 7.20 2.71
C SER A 205 13.85 5.82 2.02
N LEU A 206 12.66 5.23 1.91
CA LEU A 206 12.42 4.05 1.08
C LEU A 206 11.96 4.44 -0.33
N SER A 207 12.27 3.59 -1.30
CA SER A 207 11.76 3.69 -2.68
C SER A 207 10.24 3.47 -2.73
N SER A 208 9.64 3.80 -3.87
CA SER A 208 8.19 3.81 -4.06
C SER A 208 7.54 2.43 -3.87
N GLY A 209 8.15 1.35 -4.37
CA GLY A 209 7.60 0.00 -4.27
C GLY A 209 7.41 -0.48 -2.82
N PRO A 210 8.48 -0.53 -2.00
CA PRO A 210 8.38 -0.86 -0.58
C PRO A 210 7.36 0.01 0.16
N LYS A 211 7.36 1.34 -0.05
CA LYS A 211 6.36 2.24 0.59
C LYS A 211 4.93 1.89 0.18
N LEU A 212 4.71 1.61 -1.09
CA LEU A 212 3.38 1.26 -1.61
C LEU A 212 2.89 -0.06 -1.01
N TYR A 213 3.75 -1.10 -0.95
CA TYR A 213 3.39 -2.36 -0.31
C TYR A 213 3.16 -2.21 1.19
N ILE A 214 3.98 -1.43 1.90
CA ILE A 214 3.77 -1.16 3.34
C ILE A 214 2.40 -0.51 3.56
N ALA A 215 2.03 0.51 2.78
CA ALA A 215 0.72 1.14 2.87
C ALA A 215 -0.43 0.17 2.60
N HIS A 216 -0.26 -0.73 1.61
CA HIS A 216 -1.25 -1.76 1.32
C HIS A 216 -1.34 -2.86 2.39
N ILE A 217 -0.23 -3.22 3.04
CA ILE A 217 -0.25 -4.14 4.18
C ILE A 217 -0.99 -3.49 5.35
N LEU A 218 -0.67 -2.25 5.66
CA LEU A 218 -1.35 -1.48 6.71
C LEU A 218 -2.85 -1.31 6.43
N SER A 219 -3.24 -1.14 5.16
CA SER A 219 -4.67 -1.03 4.80
C SER A 219 -5.45 -2.32 5.03
N LEU A 220 -4.78 -3.48 5.01
CA LEU A 220 -5.41 -4.74 5.46
C LEU A 220 -5.83 -4.66 6.92
N PHE A 221 -5.23 -3.78 7.74
CA PHE A 221 -5.60 -3.56 9.14
C PHE A 221 -6.46 -2.30 9.34
N GLY A 222 -6.94 -1.67 8.26
CA GLY A 222 -7.76 -0.46 8.29
C GLY A 222 -6.96 0.84 8.31
N LEU A 223 -5.63 0.77 8.32
CA LEU A 223 -4.72 1.91 8.34
C LEU A 223 -4.38 2.31 6.90
N CYS A 224 -5.20 3.16 6.29
CA CYS A 224 -5.11 3.45 4.87
C CYS A 224 -4.35 4.74 4.59
N GLY A 225 -3.37 4.70 3.67
CA GLY A 225 -2.61 5.86 3.24
C GLY A 225 -1.23 5.94 3.85
N SER A 226 -0.70 7.16 3.94
CA SER A 226 0.61 7.41 4.54
C SER A 226 0.52 8.54 5.55
N PRO A 227 0.88 8.29 6.82
CA PRO A 227 1.03 9.37 7.77
C PRO A 227 2.16 10.30 7.30
N SER A 228 1.98 11.60 7.52
CA SER A 228 2.98 12.60 7.23
C SER A 228 2.96 13.70 8.28
N LYS A 229 4.11 14.37 8.49
CA LYS A 229 4.20 15.49 9.44
C LYS A 229 3.25 16.62 9.07
N LEU A 230 3.09 16.91 7.78
CA LEU A 230 2.15 17.92 7.30
C LEU A 230 0.71 17.49 7.53
N GLY A 231 0.36 16.25 7.16
CA GLY A 231 -0.96 15.69 7.39
C GLY A 231 -1.37 15.69 8.86
N GLY A 232 -0.45 15.38 9.78
CA GLY A 232 -0.70 15.46 11.22
C GLY A 232 -1.06 16.87 11.70
N LYS A 233 -0.42 17.91 11.15
CA LYS A 233 -0.79 19.31 11.43
C LYS A 233 -2.15 19.67 10.84
N MET A 234 -2.46 19.15 9.66
CA MET A 234 -3.73 19.39 8.98
C MET A 234 -4.90 18.68 9.66
N SER A 235 -4.66 17.61 10.43
CA SER A 235 -5.71 16.98 11.25
C SER A 235 -6.33 17.99 12.21
N SER A 236 -5.50 18.75 12.93
CA SER A 236 -5.98 19.79 13.84
C SER A 236 -6.74 20.91 13.12
N ALA A 237 -6.41 21.17 11.85
CA ALA A 237 -7.14 22.15 11.04
C ALA A 237 -8.52 21.63 10.59
N LEU A 238 -8.74 20.31 10.49
CA LEU A 238 -10.08 19.76 10.25
C LEU A 238 -10.96 19.87 11.51
N ASP A 239 -10.35 19.69 12.69
CA ASP A 239 -11.06 19.73 13.97
C ASP A 239 -11.34 21.18 14.44
N ASN A 240 -10.46 22.11 14.09
CA ASN A 240 -10.58 23.53 14.42
C ASN A 240 -11.31 24.25 13.29
N ASN A 241 -12.41 24.94 13.60
CA ASN A 241 -13.17 25.75 12.64
C ASN A 241 -12.44 27.03 12.19
N ASP A 242 -11.19 27.21 12.61
CA ASP A 242 -10.37 28.36 12.27
C ASP A 242 -10.16 28.42 10.77
N LEU A 243 -10.45 29.57 10.16
CA LEU A 243 -10.31 29.79 8.72
C LEU A 243 -11.15 28.90 7.79
N ALA A 244 -12.00 28.00 8.31
CA ALA A 244 -12.95 27.23 7.50
C ALA A 244 -13.92 28.13 6.72
N ASP A 245 -14.01 27.93 5.41
CA ASP A 245 -14.80 28.75 4.47
C ASP A 245 -15.91 27.93 3.78
N LEU A 246 -16.04 26.66 4.14
CA LEU A 246 -17.03 25.72 3.63
C LEU A 246 -17.72 25.01 4.79
N GLU A 247 -19.04 24.91 4.73
CA GLU A 247 -19.88 24.10 5.63
C GLU A 247 -20.61 23.05 4.79
N LEU A 248 -20.35 21.78 5.07
CA LEU A 248 -21.02 20.64 4.46
C LEU A 248 -22.16 20.19 5.36
N LEU A 249 -23.40 20.33 4.89
CA LEU A 249 -24.59 19.91 5.63
C LEU A 249 -24.90 18.44 5.29
N LEU A 250 -24.94 17.59 6.30
CA LEU A 250 -25.17 16.16 6.18
C LEU A 250 -26.67 15.82 6.25
N SER A 251 -27.03 14.62 5.82
CA SER A 251 -28.42 14.15 5.85
C SER A 251 -28.93 13.77 7.24
N ASP A 252 -28.03 13.54 8.20
CA ASP A 252 -28.35 13.32 9.61
C ASP A 252 -28.58 14.63 10.39
N GLY A 253 -28.46 15.78 9.72
CA GLY A 253 -28.61 17.11 10.31
C GLY A 253 -27.34 17.65 10.96
N GLU A 254 -26.23 16.90 10.97
CA GLU A 254 -24.94 17.44 11.38
C GLU A 254 -24.33 18.32 10.27
N SER A 255 -23.40 19.19 10.65
CA SER A 255 -22.60 19.96 9.70
C SER A 255 -21.10 19.78 9.95
N ILE A 256 -20.31 19.84 8.88
CA ILE A 256 -18.85 19.72 8.93
C ILE A 256 -18.24 20.96 8.29
N ASN A 257 -17.45 21.70 9.06
CA ASN A 257 -16.68 22.82 8.54
C ASN A 257 -15.39 22.33 7.87
N ALA A 258 -15.02 22.97 6.77
CA ALA A 258 -13.87 22.61 5.97
C ALA A 258 -13.26 23.79 5.21
N HIS A 259 -12.15 23.52 4.56
CA HIS A 259 -11.31 24.46 3.83
C HIS A 259 -11.38 24.15 2.35
N THR A 260 -11.98 25.06 1.58
CA THR A 260 -12.13 24.96 0.12
C THR A 260 -10.77 24.80 -0.55
N ALA A 261 -9.73 25.49 -0.06
CA ALA A 261 -8.37 25.38 -0.58
C ALA A 261 -7.82 23.94 -0.49
N ILE A 262 -7.97 23.27 0.67
CA ILE A 262 -7.48 21.90 0.88
C ILE A 262 -8.29 20.91 0.02
N ILE A 263 -9.62 21.03 0.04
CA ILE A 263 -10.50 20.15 -0.73
C ILE A 263 -10.24 20.32 -2.24
N SER A 264 -10.06 21.55 -2.73
CA SER A 264 -9.78 21.79 -4.15
C SER A 264 -8.48 21.12 -4.62
N ALA A 265 -7.44 21.12 -3.78
CA ALA A 265 -6.16 20.52 -4.12
C ALA A 265 -6.15 18.98 -4.04
N ARG A 266 -6.95 18.40 -3.14
CA ARG A 266 -6.86 16.98 -2.79
C ARG A 266 -8.07 16.14 -3.20
N CYS A 267 -9.25 16.74 -3.22
CA CYS A 267 -10.53 16.09 -3.49
C CYS A 267 -11.55 17.05 -4.15
N PRO A 268 -11.24 17.61 -5.33
CA PRO A 268 -12.07 18.65 -5.96
C PRO A 268 -13.50 18.21 -6.28
N LYS A 269 -13.76 16.89 -6.34
CA LYS A 269 -15.09 16.31 -6.58
C LYS A 269 -16.07 16.53 -5.42
N LEU A 270 -15.59 16.87 -4.22
CA LEU A 270 -16.46 17.25 -3.10
C LEU A 270 -16.96 18.69 -3.22
N LEU A 271 -16.37 19.52 -4.08
CA LEU A 271 -16.81 20.88 -4.29
C LEU A 271 -17.89 20.95 -5.37
N PRO A 272 -18.87 21.85 -5.23
CA PRO A 272 -19.83 22.11 -6.29
C PRO A 272 -19.10 22.58 -7.56
N SER A 273 -19.67 22.26 -8.73
CA SER A 273 -19.07 22.71 -9.99
C SER A 273 -19.01 24.24 -10.05
N VAL A 274 -17.95 24.80 -10.64
CA VAL A 274 -17.74 26.26 -10.77
C VAL A 274 -18.94 26.98 -11.40
N LYS A 275 -19.77 26.28 -12.20
CA LYS A 275 -21.02 26.81 -12.77
C LYS A 275 -22.12 27.06 -11.73
N CYS A 276 -22.14 26.34 -10.59
CA CYS A 276 -23.08 26.57 -9.49
C CYS A 276 -22.69 27.75 -8.60
N LEU A 277 -21.38 27.97 -8.39
CA LEU A 277 -20.85 29.08 -7.57
C LEU A 277 -21.22 30.47 -8.12
N LEU A 278 -21.55 30.57 -9.41
CA LEU A 278 -21.94 31.83 -10.07
C LEU A 278 -23.47 31.99 -10.18
N GLY A 279 -24.27 30.97 -9.85
CA GLY A 279 -25.68 30.90 -10.23
C GLY A 279 -26.70 30.86 -9.08
N SER A 280 -26.37 30.36 -7.89
CA SER A 280 -27.43 30.13 -6.88
C SER A 280 -27.04 29.99 -5.40
N ASP A 281 -25.77 30.12 -4.98
CA ASP A 281 -25.41 29.80 -3.59
C ASP A 281 -25.33 31.05 -2.70
N GLU A 282 -26.17 31.08 -1.66
CA GLU A 282 -26.12 32.06 -0.58
C GLU A 282 -24.76 31.99 0.12
N LYS A 283 -23.86 32.92 -0.20
CA LYS A 283 -22.78 33.27 0.72
C LYS A 283 -23.41 33.83 1.98
N VAL A 284 -23.65 32.97 2.96
CA VAL A 284 -24.10 33.38 4.27
C VAL A 284 -22.91 34.04 4.96
N LYS A 285 -23.09 35.29 5.39
CA LYS A 285 -22.12 35.92 6.29
C LYS A 285 -22.35 35.34 7.67
N ASP A 286 -21.31 34.79 8.28
CA ASP A 286 -21.35 34.44 9.69
C ASP A 286 -21.48 35.71 10.56
N GLU A 287 -21.66 35.52 11.87
CA GLU A 287 -21.81 36.62 12.84
C GLU A 287 -20.59 37.59 12.85
N TRP A 288 -19.49 37.21 12.22
CA TRP A 288 -18.22 37.94 12.14
C TRP A 288 -17.97 38.54 10.74
N GLY A 289 -18.93 38.41 9.82
CA GLY A 289 -18.88 38.96 8.46
C GLY A 289 -18.12 38.10 7.45
N LYS A 290 -17.68 36.90 7.82
CA LYS A 290 -16.98 35.95 6.94
C LYS A 290 -17.98 35.23 6.04
N SER A 291 -17.71 35.20 4.74
CA SER A 291 -18.54 34.44 3.80
C SER A 291 -18.23 32.95 3.91
N VAL A 292 -19.21 32.14 4.31
CA VAL A 292 -19.12 30.68 4.33
C VAL A 292 -19.97 30.12 3.19
N TYR A 293 -19.40 29.20 2.42
CA TYR A 293 -20.16 28.44 1.43
C TYR A 293 -20.88 27.28 2.11
N ARG A 294 -22.19 27.16 1.92
CA ARG A 294 -22.96 26.02 2.43
C ARG A 294 -23.29 25.06 1.30
N VAL A 295 -22.94 23.79 1.48
CA VAL A 295 -23.22 22.74 0.50
C VAL A 295 -24.03 21.64 1.18
N GLN A 296 -25.27 21.46 0.73
CA GLN A 296 -26.11 20.35 1.15
C GLN A 296 -25.64 19.07 0.47
N MET A 297 -25.20 18.09 1.28
CA MET A 297 -24.86 16.77 0.79
C MET A 297 -26.13 15.99 0.45
N SER A 298 -26.04 15.15 -0.59
CA SER A 298 -27.15 14.26 -0.96
C SER A 298 -27.42 13.24 0.15
N ASP A 299 -28.70 12.94 0.38
CA ASP A 299 -29.16 11.89 1.32
C ASP A 299 -28.62 10.48 1.04
N ARG A 300 -27.97 10.29 -0.12
CA ARG A 300 -27.31 9.03 -0.50
C ARG A 300 -25.86 8.94 0.00
N VAL A 301 -25.31 10.03 0.51
CA VAL A 301 -23.93 10.09 1.01
C VAL A 301 -23.95 9.70 2.48
N ASP A 302 -23.28 8.59 2.80
CA ASP A 302 -23.10 8.16 4.18
C ASP A 302 -22.21 9.16 4.96
N SER A 303 -22.75 9.72 6.04
CA SER A 303 -22.08 10.75 6.86
C SER A 303 -20.74 10.26 7.44
N HIS A 304 -20.69 9.01 7.92
CA HIS A 304 -19.46 8.44 8.48
C HIS A 304 -18.40 8.24 7.39
N ALA A 305 -18.81 7.80 6.20
CA ALA A 305 -17.93 7.67 5.06
C ALA A 305 -17.37 9.03 4.61
N LEU A 306 -18.20 10.07 4.57
CA LEU A 306 -17.76 11.41 4.21
C LEU A 306 -16.73 11.97 5.19
N LYS A 307 -16.96 11.81 6.51
CA LYS A 307 -15.98 12.18 7.54
C LYS A 307 -14.63 11.50 7.31
N LYS A 308 -14.63 10.23 6.92
CA LYS A 308 -13.40 9.47 6.59
C LYS A 308 -12.73 9.94 5.31
N ILE A 309 -13.50 10.33 4.30
CA ILE A 309 -12.93 10.94 3.09
C ILE A 309 -12.28 12.29 3.41
N LEU A 310 -12.89 13.11 4.26
CA LEU A 310 -12.31 14.37 4.71
C LEU A 310 -11.04 14.14 5.54
N GLU A 311 -11.05 13.21 6.50
CA GLU A 311 -9.87 12.82 7.27
C GLU A 311 -8.70 12.44 6.34
N TYR A 312 -8.96 11.60 5.32
CA TYR A 312 -7.96 11.23 4.32
C TYR A 312 -7.50 12.41 3.46
N THR A 313 -8.44 13.29 3.06
CA THR A 313 -8.16 14.48 2.24
C THR A 313 -7.23 15.44 2.98
N TYR A 314 -7.43 15.62 4.29
CA TYR A 314 -6.64 16.51 5.12
C TYR A 314 -5.31 15.90 5.54
N THR A 315 -5.24 14.60 5.80
CA THR A 315 -4.04 14.03 6.44
C THR A 315 -3.22 13.12 5.53
N GLY A 316 -3.80 12.67 4.42
CA GLY A 316 -3.22 11.62 3.56
C GLY A 316 -3.31 10.22 4.17
N PHE A 317 -3.99 10.09 5.30
CA PHE A 317 -4.12 8.87 6.09
C PHE A 317 -5.53 8.77 6.69
N VAL A 318 -6.06 7.57 6.86
CA VAL A 318 -7.36 7.39 7.50
C VAL A 318 -7.46 6.01 8.12
N MET A 319 -8.08 5.95 9.30
CA MET A 319 -8.46 4.68 9.93
C MET A 319 -9.89 4.31 9.57
N VAL A 320 -10.07 3.20 8.85
CA VAL A 320 -11.37 2.71 8.38
C VAL A 320 -11.75 1.44 9.15
N GLY A 321 -12.93 1.40 9.76
CA GLY A 321 -13.50 0.21 10.40
C GLY A 321 -14.09 -0.76 9.37
N ASP A 322 -14.25 -2.03 9.74
CA ASP A 322 -14.77 -3.10 8.89
C ASP A 322 -16.24 -2.88 8.47
N ASP A 323 -17.01 -2.23 9.34
CA ASP A 323 -18.40 -1.83 9.17
C ASP A 323 -18.61 -0.79 8.05
N ILE A 324 -17.69 0.17 7.93
CA ILE A 324 -17.82 1.32 6.99
C ILE A 324 -16.95 1.21 5.73
N VAL A 325 -16.20 0.12 5.53
CA VAL A 325 -15.29 -0.05 4.36
C VAL A 325 -16.02 0.12 3.03
N LYS A 326 -17.20 -0.49 2.89
CA LYS A 326 -17.96 -0.48 1.63
C LYS A 326 -18.44 0.95 1.29
N PRO A 327 -19.08 1.70 2.21
CA PRO A 327 -19.38 3.12 2.02
C PRO A 327 -18.14 3.96 1.67
N VAL A 328 -17.06 3.88 2.48
CA VAL A 328 -15.85 4.69 2.27
C VAL A 328 -15.22 4.42 0.92
N ARG A 329 -15.10 3.14 0.54
CA ARG A 329 -14.58 2.74 -0.78
C ARG A 329 -15.41 3.29 -1.93
N THR A 330 -16.73 3.21 -1.80
CA THR A 330 -17.65 3.71 -2.85
C THR A 330 -17.45 5.21 -3.02
N LEU A 331 -17.43 5.96 -1.92
CA LEU A 331 -17.23 7.40 -1.96
C LEU A 331 -15.82 7.78 -2.47
N ALA A 332 -14.77 7.03 -2.09
CA ALA A 332 -13.42 7.23 -2.61
C ALA A 332 -13.36 7.10 -4.14
N LYS A 333 -14.08 6.14 -4.73
CA LYS A 333 -14.20 6.00 -6.19
C LYS A 333 -14.89 7.21 -6.83
N TYR A 334 -16.01 7.68 -6.26
CA TYR A 334 -16.69 8.90 -6.72
C TYR A 334 -15.82 10.14 -6.61
N CYS A 335 -15.02 10.23 -5.54
CA CYS A 335 -14.10 11.32 -5.27
C CYS A 335 -12.80 11.26 -6.09
N HIS A 336 -12.64 10.23 -6.94
CA HIS A 336 -11.42 9.97 -7.72
C HIS A 336 -10.16 9.78 -6.85
N LEU A 337 -10.32 9.35 -5.60
CA LEU A 337 -9.23 9.02 -4.69
C LEU A 337 -8.75 7.58 -4.94
N LYS A 338 -8.15 7.37 -6.13
CA LYS A 338 -7.74 6.05 -6.62
C LYS A 338 -6.86 5.26 -5.63
N PRO A 339 -5.80 5.84 -5.01
CA PRO A 339 -4.98 5.09 -4.07
C PRO A 339 -5.76 4.56 -2.87
N LEU A 340 -6.68 5.36 -2.31
CA LEU A 340 -7.54 4.94 -1.20
C LEU A 340 -8.51 3.83 -1.64
N ALA A 341 -9.12 3.97 -2.81
CA ALA A 341 -10.03 2.97 -3.35
C ALA A 341 -9.35 1.63 -3.63
N GLU A 342 -8.10 1.62 -4.12
CA GLU A 342 -7.30 0.41 -4.36
C GLU A 342 -6.95 -0.29 -3.04
N MET A 343 -6.48 0.46 -2.03
CA MET A 343 -6.17 -0.06 -0.69
C MET A 343 -7.40 -0.70 -0.03
N LEU A 344 -8.57 -0.06 -0.09
CA LEU A 344 -9.83 -0.58 0.46
C LEU A 344 -10.42 -1.74 -0.35
N GLN A 345 -9.98 -1.93 -1.59
CA GLN A 345 -10.30 -3.11 -2.40
C GLN A 345 -9.31 -4.24 -2.21
N LYS A 346 -8.22 -4.02 -1.46
CA LYS A 346 -7.09 -4.95 -1.34
C LYS A 346 -6.49 -5.28 -2.71
N GLU A 347 -6.53 -4.33 -3.62
CA GLU A 347 -5.92 -4.50 -4.93
C GLU A 347 -4.41 -4.69 -4.77
N GLN A 348 -3.84 -5.51 -5.64
CA GLN A 348 -2.41 -5.76 -5.67
C GLN A 348 -1.72 -4.51 -6.23
N PRO A 349 -0.74 -3.91 -5.51
CA PRO A 349 0.14 -2.91 -6.10
C PRO A 349 0.70 -3.37 -7.44
N ARG A 350 0.60 -2.52 -8.46
CA ARG A 350 1.17 -2.79 -9.78
C ARG A 350 2.61 -2.30 -9.83
N TRP A 351 3.40 -2.98 -10.64
CA TRP A 351 4.76 -2.56 -10.88
C TRP A 351 4.79 -1.14 -11.47
N ASN A 352 5.72 -0.32 -10.99
CA ASN A 352 5.88 1.07 -11.40
C ASN A 352 4.65 1.97 -11.13
N SER A 353 3.76 1.56 -10.22
CA SER A 353 2.71 2.45 -9.70
C SER A 353 3.32 3.57 -8.87
N ASP A 354 2.79 4.77 -9.07
CA ASP A 354 3.17 5.95 -8.30
C ASP A 354 2.78 5.81 -6.83
N TYR A 355 3.71 6.16 -5.95
CA TYR A 355 3.42 6.33 -4.53
C TYR A 355 3.03 7.78 -4.27
N THR A 356 1.74 8.03 -4.04
CA THR A 356 1.23 9.40 -3.84
C THR A 356 1.62 9.93 -2.46
N ARG A 357 2.51 10.93 -2.43
CA ARG A 357 2.81 11.67 -1.20
C ARG A 357 1.69 12.67 -0.89
N TYR A 358 1.54 12.97 0.39
CA TYR A 358 0.70 14.07 0.81
C TYR A 358 1.35 15.39 0.39
N ASP A 359 0.67 16.14 -0.48
CA ASP A 359 1.17 17.38 -1.06
C ASP A 359 0.03 18.40 -1.21
N LEU A 360 0.27 19.61 -0.73
CA LEU A 360 -0.62 20.78 -0.81
C LEU A 360 0.01 21.93 -1.62
N THR A 361 1.16 21.71 -2.28
CA THR A 361 1.84 22.75 -3.08
C THR A 361 0.91 23.38 -4.10
N VAL A 362 0.00 22.59 -4.70
CA VAL A 362 -1.01 23.09 -5.66
C VAL A 362 -1.95 24.13 -5.03
N ALA A 363 -2.22 24.05 -3.73
CA ALA A 363 -3.06 25.02 -3.02
C ALA A 363 -2.34 26.35 -2.75
N LEU A 364 -1.01 26.38 -2.80
CA LEU A 364 -0.20 27.58 -2.50
C LEU A 364 -0.06 28.53 -3.70
N GLY A 365 -0.54 28.13 -4.89
CA GLY A 365 -0.37 28.89 -6.13
C GLY A 365 1.08 28.91 -6.63
N PRO A 366 1.34 29.42 -7.85
CA PRO A 366 2.70 29.70 -8.29
C PRO A 366 3.34 30.73 -7.34
N VAL A 367 4.53 30.43 -6.84
CA VAL A 367 5.33 31.34 -6.02
C VAL A 367 5.82 32.48 -6.93
N GLU A 368 5.00 33.51 -7.15
CA GLU A 368 5.46 34.71 -7.87
C GLU A 368 6.43 35.53 -7.02
N HIS A 369 6.55 35.26 -5.72
CA HIS A 369 7.43 35.99 -4.82
C HIS A 369 8.37 35.03 -4.11
N SER A 370 9.63 35.02 -4.56
CA SER A 370 10.75 34.48 -3.79
C SER A 370 10.75 35.15 -2.42
N PHE A 371 10.66 34.38 -1.35
CA PHE A 371 11.09 34.85 -0.04
C PHE A 371 12.61 34.94 -0.06
N SER A 372 13.11 36.09 -0.50
CA SER A 372 14.50 36.55 -0.38
C SER A 372 14.77 37.08 1.02
#